data_AF-W6NBM7-F1
#
_entry.id   AF-W6NBM7-F1
#
_cell.length_a   1.000
_cell.length_b   1.000
_cell.length_c   1.000
_cell.angle_alpha   90.00
_cell.angle_beta   90.00
_cell.angle_gamma   90.00
#
_symmetry.space_group_name_H-M   'P 1'
#
loop_
_entity.id
_entity.type
_entity.pdbx_description
1 polymer ?
#
loop_
_entity_poly.entity_id
_entity_poly.type
_entity_poly.pdbx_seq_one_letter_code
_entity_poly.pdbx_strand_id
1 'polypeptide(L)'
;MTIAMRDQSIAIRGKLMCGSKPATNVRVKLWEEDSGPDPDDLLDQGYTDGNGEFQLQGGTAELTAIDPIFKVYHDCDDGILPGSRKVKFAIPKSYITNGKDPKKTFDIGVLNLETIFPKEEREMIVTRKRRGRTNADYMNTDDSSEEELI
;
A
#
# COMPACT_ATOMS: atom_id res chain seq x y z
N MET A 1 -12.81 -26.23 16.14
CA MET A 1 -12.23 -25.95 14.81
C MET A 1 -10.83 -25.43 15.04
N THR A 2 -9.82 -26.08 14.47
CA THR A 2 -8.44 -25.57 14.52
C THR A 2 -8.35 -24.35 13.62
N ILE A 3 -8.04 -23.19 14.21
CA ILE A 3 -7.71 -21.96 13.49
C ILE A 3 -6.24 -22.11 13.09
N ALA A 4 -5.98 -22.20 11.78
CA ALA A 4 -4.63 -22.34 11.24
C ALA A 4 -4.41 -21.27 10.18
N MET A 5 -3.30 -20.54 10.29
CA MET A 5 -2.83 -19.60 9.28
C MET A 5 -2.58 -20.34 7.97
N ARG A 6 -2.91 -19.70 6.86
CA ARG A 6 -2.74 -20.26 5.52
C ARG A 6 -1.92 -19.30 4.69
N ASP A 7 -0.88 -19.82 4.05
CA ASP A 7 -0.13 -19.07 3.05
C ASP A 7 -1.07 -18.71 1.90
N GLN A 8 -1.16 -17.41 1.63
CA GLN A 8 -1.89 -16.84 0.52
C GLN A 8 -1.00 -15.87 -0.23
N SER A 9 -1.16 -15.83 -1.54
CA SER A 9 -0.32 -15.03 -2.43
C SER A 9 -1.14 -14.35 -3.52
N ILE A 10 -0.57 -13.27 -4.04
CA ILE A 10 -1.16 -12.42 -5.06
C ILE A 10 -0.06 -11.83 -5.95
N ALA A 11 -0.34 -11.71 -7.24
CA ALA A 11 0.52 -11.01 -8.18
C ALA A 11 -0.30 -10.04 -9.02
N ILE A 12 0.30 -8.89 -9.33
CA ILE A 12 -0.27 -7.86 -10.21
C ILE A 12 0.76 -7.39 -11.22
N ARG A 13 0.32 -7.08 -12.44
CA ARG A 13 1.10 -6.39 -13.44
C ARG A 13 0.27 -5.34 -14.18
N GLY A 14 0.94 -4.46 -14.90
CA GLY A 14 0.30 -3.53 -15.81
C GLY A 14 1.24 -2.46 -16.33
N LYS A 15 0.66 -1.42 -16.92
CA LYS A 15 1.36 -0.28 -17.49
C LYS A 15 0.73 1.04 -17.04
N LEU A 16 1.55 1.97 -16.60
CA LEU A 16 1.13 3.31 -16.19
C LEU A 16 1.57 4.33 -17.24
N MET A 17 0.66 5.22 -17.59
CA MET A 17 0.84 6.32 -18.53
C MET A 17 0.62 7.66 -17.82
N CYS A 18 1.29 8.70 -18.29
CA CYS A 18 1.00 10.08 -17.95
C CYS A 18 0.78 10.82 -19.27
N GLY A 19 -0.48 10.85 -19.68
CA GLY A 19 -0.89 11.29 -21.01
C GLY A 19 -0.38 10.37 -22.09
N SER A 20 0.26 10.98 -23.08
CA SER A 20 0.83 10.25 -24.21
C SER A 20 2.15 9.53 -23.89
N LYS A 21 2.72 9.76 -22.70
CA LYS A 21 4.04 9.24 -22.31
C LYS A 21 3.93 8.12 -21.28
N PRO A 22 4.81 7.12 -21.32
CA PRO A 22 4.97 6.20 -20.21
C PRO A 22 5.26 6.93 -18.90
N ALA A 23 4.59 6.53 -17.82
CA ALA A 23 4.88 7.03 -16.49
C ALA A 23 6.05 6.23 -15.90
N THR A 24 7.27 6.68 -16.17
CA THR A 24 8.51 6.00 -15.78
C THR A 24 8.90 6.31 -14.34
N ASN A 25 9.53 5.35 -13.64
CA ASN A 25 10.02 5.52 -12.27
C ASN A 25 8.93 5.94 -11.27
N VAL A 26 7.69 5.50 -11.50
CA VAL A 26 6.55 5.70 -10.60
C VAL A 26 6.60 4.61 -9.53
N ARG A 27 6.56 5.01 -8.26
CA ARG A 27 6.59 4.07 -7.14
C ARG A 27 5.26 3.35 -7.03
N VAL A 28 5.32 2.03 -6.96
CA VAL A 28 4.17 1.15 -6.82
C VAL A 28 4.36 0.23 -5.63
N LYS A 29 3.26 -0.09 -4.93
CA LYS A 29 3.28 -0.98 -3.78
C LYS A 29 2.10 -1.93 -3.79
N LEU A 30 2.34 -3.15 -3.35
CA LEU A 30 1.34 -4.17 -3.12
C LEU A 30 1.22 -4.36 -1.61
N TRP A 31 0.04 -4.07 -1.09
CA TRP A 31 -0.28 -4.16 0.33
C TRP A 31 -1.36 -5.19 0.58
N GLU A 32 -1.32 -5.72 1.78
CA GLU A 32 -2.43 -6.36 2.47
C GLU A 32 -3.00 -5.29 3.42
N GLU A 33 -4.27 -4.92 3.27
CA GLU A 33 -4.98 -4.03 4.20
C GLU A 33 -6.19 -4.80 4.77
N ASP A 34 -5.99 -5.66 5.77
CA ASP A 34 -7.10 -6.33 6.47
C ASP A 34 -7.88 -5.37 7.39
N SER A 35 -9.15 -5.68 7.62
CA SER A 35 -9.96 -5.13 8.72
C SER A 35 -9.89 -6.01 9.99
N GLY A 36 -9.08 -7.06 9.97
CA GLY A 36 -8.92 -8.10 10.98
C GLY A 36 -7.93 -7.76 12.10
N PRO A 37 -7.51 -8.77 12.91
CA PRO A 37 -6.60 -8.57 14.04
C PRO A 37 -5.12 -8.42 13.63
N ASP A 38 -4.79 -8.77 12.38
CA ASP A 38 -3.42 -8.77 11.87
C ASP A 38 -3.09 -7.39 11.24
N PRO A 39 -1.84 -6.89 11.38
CA PRO A 39 -1.46 -5.56 10.90
C PRO A 39 -1.31 -5.51 9.37
N ASP A 40 -1.66 -4.37 8.76
CA ASP A 40 -1.40 -4.12 7.34
C ASP A 40 0.05 -4.46 6.93
N ASP A 41 0.18 -5.40 5.99
CA ASP A 41 1.48 -5.89 5.52
C ASP A 41 1.87 -5.32 4.15
N LEU A 42 3.14 -4.88 4.04
CA LEU A 42 3.74 -4.59 2.73
C LEU A 42 4.22 -5.89 2.10
N LEU A 43 3.50 -6.35 1.08
CA LEU A 43 3.82 -7.59 0.38
C LEU A 43 4.98 -7.42 -0.61
N ASP A 44 4.95 -6.33 -1.39
CA ASP A 44 5.99 -6.03 -2.39
C ASP A 44 5.98 -4.53 -2.75
N GLN A 45 7.10 -4.03 -3.26
CA GLN A 45 7.20 -2.67 -3.78
C GLN A 45 8.23 -2.57 -4.92
N GLY A 46 7.97 -1.65 -5.84
CA GLY A 46 8.85 -1.43 -6.97
C GLY A 46 8.62 -0.08 -7.63
N TYR A 47 9.19 0.05 -8.81
CA TYR A 47 9.03 1.22 -9.66
C TYR A 47 8.69 0.76 -11.07
N THR A 48 7.88 1.55 -11.77
CA THR A 48 7.68 1.33 -13.20
C THR A 48 8.97 1.53 -13.98
N ASP A 49 9.15 0.73 -15.04
CA ASP A 49 10.32 0.80 -15.90
C ASP A 49 10.26 1.95 -16.93
N GLY A 50 11.20 1.96 -17.89
CA GLY A 50 11.24 2.96 -18.96
C GLY A 50 10.04 2.92 -19.93
N ASN A 51 9.30 1.81 -19.96
CA ASN A 51 8.05 1.66 -20.69
C ASN A 51 6.82 1.95 -19.82
N GLY A 52 6.99 2.28 -18.54
CA GLY A 52 5.90 2.47 -17.60
C GLY A 52 5.30 1.15 -17.10
N GLU A 53 5.94 0.02 -17.38
CA GLU A 53 5.47 -1.30 -17.00
C GLU A 53 5.92 -1.65 -15.58
N PHE A 54 5.10 -2.43 -14.87
CA PHE A 54 5.43 -2.95 -13.55
C PHE A 54 4.90 -4.37 -13.38
N GLN A 55 5.54 -5.11 -12.47
CA GLN A 55 5.06 -6.38 -11.96
C GLN A 55 5.46 -6.50 -10.50
N LEU A 56 4.49 -6.83 -9.64
CA LEU A 56 4.68 -7.05 -8.21
C LEU A 56 4.07 -8.40 -7.81
N GLN A 57 4.66 -9.05 -6.83
CA GLN A 57 4.10 -10.27 -6.23
C GLN A 57 4.51 -10.43 -4.78
N GLY A 58 3.62 -10.99 -3.97
CA GLY A 58 3.94 -11.33 -2.60
C GLY A 58 2.91 -12.26 -2.00
N GLY A 59 3.18 -12.67 -0.76
CA GLY A 59 2.28 -13.52 0.00
C GLY A 59 2.53 -13.38 1.49
N THR A 60 1.49 -13.66 2.27
CA THR A 60 1.51 -13.65 3.72
C THR A 60 0.70 -14.86 4.24
N ALA A 61 0.91 -15.21 5.51
CA ALA A 61 0.19 -16.27 6.17
C ALA A 61 -0.94 -15.67 7.00
N GLU A 62 -2.19 -15.89 6.60
CA GLU A 62 -3.34 -15.25 7.22
C GLU A 62 -4.39 -16.24 7.70
N LEU A 63 -5.17 -15.84 8.70
CA LEU A 63 -6.32 -16.61 9.17
C LEU A 63 -7.51 -16.49 8.22
N THR A 64 -7.72 -15.29 7.67
CA THR A 64 -8.79 -14.96 6.74
C THR A 64 -8.24 -14.78 5.33
N ALA A 65 -9.08 -14.46 4.35
CA ALA A 65 -8.61 -14.21 2.99
C ALA A 65 -8.02 -12.80 2.91
N ILE A 66 -6.76 -12.69 2.48
CA ILE A 66 -6.04 -11.40 2.34
C ILE A 66 -6.87 -10.35 1.60
N ASP A 67 -6.66 -9.07 1.95
CA ASP A 67 -7.28 -7.92 1.29
C ASP A 67 -6.25 -7.13 0.46
N PRO A 68 -5.94 -7.59 -0.78
CA PRO A 68 -4.83 -7.04 -1.56
C PRO A 68 -5.17 -5.67 -2.17
N ILE A 69 -4.35 -4.67 -1.83
CA ILE A 69 -4.44 -3.30 -2.32
C ILE A 69 -3.19 -2.92 -3.11
N PHE A 70 -3.36 -2.58 -4.38
CA PHE A 70 -2.32 -1.98 -5.21
C PHE A 70 -2.32 -0.46 -5.06
N LYS A 71 -1.17 0.13 -4.73
CA LYS A 71 -1.01 1.57 -4.52
C LYS A 71 -0.02 2.16 -5.53
N VAL A 72 -0.41 3.25 -6.16
CA VAL A 72 0.43 4.02 -7.10
C VAL A 72 0.73 5.38 -6.48
N TYR A 73 2.00 5.78 -6.48
CA TYR A 73 2.46 7.06 -5.97
C TYR A 73 3.12 7.84 -7.11
N HIS A 74 2.47 8.91 -7.57
CA HIS A 74 2.85 9.61 -8.80
C HIS A 74 2.71 11.13 -8.67
N ASP A 75 3.43 11.84 -9.54
CA ASP A 75 3.38 13.29 -9.67
C ASP A 75 2.89 13.72 -11.07
N CYS A 76 2.22 12.81 -11.80
CA CYS A 76 1.62 13.11 -13.10
C CYS A 76 0.63 14.28 -12.97
N ASP A 77 0.83 15.33 -13.78
CA ASP A 77 0.08 16.60 -13.76
C ASP A 77 -0.05 17.25 -12.37
N ASP A 78 0.92 17.02 -11.47
CA ASP A 78 0.85 17.45 -10.07
C ASP A 78 1.63 18.76 -9.79
N GLY A 79 2.38 19.27 -10.76
CA GLY A 79 3.17 20.49 -10.62
C GLY A 79 4.30 20.37 -9.59
N ILE A 80 4.57 21.44 -8.83
CA ILE A 80 5.59 21.46 -7.76
C ILE A 80 4.90 21.47 -6.40
N LEU A 81 4.19 20.38 -6.09
CA LEU A 81 3.52 20.20 -4.81
C LEU A 81 4.30 19.23 -3.91
N PRO A 82 4.37 19.47 -2.59
CA PRO A 82 5.11 18.59 -1.68
C PRO A 82 4.43 17.24 -1.53
N GLY A 83 5.18 16.14 -1.63
CA GLY A 83 4.62 14.79 -1.60
C GLY A 83 4.13 14.33 -2.96
N SER A 84 3.46 13.18 -3.02
CA SER A 84 2.95 12.61 -4.27
C SER A 84 1.47 12.26 -4.17
N ARG A 85 0.77 12.34 -5.30
CA ARG A 85 -0.58 11.78 -5.42
C ARG A 85 -0.53 10.28 -5.18
N LYS A 86 -1.52 9.73 -4.48
CA LYS A 86 -1.61 8.33 -4.09
C LYS A 86 -2.98 7.78 -4.46
N VAL A 87 -2.99 6.80 -5.36
CA VAL A 87 -4.20 6.08 -5.76
C VAL A 87 -4.15 4.65 -5.24
N LYS A 88 -5.30 4.12 -4.79
CA LYS A 88 -5.45 2.75 -4.32
C LYS A 88 -6.42 1.98 -5.22
N PHE A 89 -6.06 0.74 -5.55
CA PHE A 89 -6.88 -0.19 -6.31
C PHE A 89 -7.00 -1.51 -5.55
N ALA A 90 -8.23 -1.91 -5.23
CA ALA A 90 -8.48 -3.24 -4.68
C ALA A 90 -8.29 -4.28 -5.79
N ILE A 91 -7.46 -5.28 -5.54
CA ILE A 91 -7.29 -6.41 -6.46
C ILE A 91 -8.42 -7.41 -6.19
N PRO A 92 -9.13 -7.92 -7.21
CA PRO A 92 -10.21 -8.85 -6.98
C PRO A 92 -9.74 -10.10 -6.22
N LYS A 93 -10.45 -10.48 -5.15
CA LYS A 93 -10.12 -11.66 -4.33
C LYS A 93 -10.05 -12.96 -5.14
N SER A 94 -10.70 -13.00 -6.31
CA SER A 94 -10.61 -14.10 -7.27
C SER A 94 -9.20 -14.29 -7.85
N TYR A 95 -8.23 -13.39 -7.61
CA TYR A 95 -6.83 -13.55 -8.01
C TYR A 95 -5.92 -14.05 -6.89
N ILE A 96 -6.43 -14.18 -5.66
CA ILE A 96 -5.69 -14.79 -4.54
C ILE A 96 -5.47 -16.29 -4.82
N THR A 97 -4.31 -16.78 -4.45
CA THR A 97 -3.93 -18.20 -4.56
C THR A 97 -3.42 -18.76 -3.25
N ASN A 98 -3.65 -20.05 -3.03
CA ASN A 98 -3.09 -20.77 -1.89
C ASN A 98 -1.62 -21.11 -2.15
N GLY A 99 -0.79 -20.87 -1.13
CA GLY A 99 0.66 -21.06 -1.14
C GLY A 99 1.42 -19.73 -1.17
N LYS A 100 2.74 -19.82 -0.94
CA LYS A 100 3.64 -18.67 -0.86
C LYS A 100 3.83 -17.94 -2.18
N ASP A 101 3.76 -18.67 -3.30
CA ASP A 101 3.97 -18.14 -4.64
C ASP A 101 2.64 -18.05 -5.41
N PRO A 102 2.37 -16.91 -6.07
CA PRO A 102 1.13 -16.72 -6.80
C PRO A 102 1.07 -17.56 -8.07
N LYS A 103 -0.07 -18.24 -8.28
CA LYS A 103 -0.31 -19.09 -9.46
C LYS A 103 -1.01 -18.38 -10.61
N LYS A 104 -1.51 -17.17 -10.38
CA LYS A 104 -2.15 -16.31 -11.37
C LYS A 104 -1.78 -14.86 -11.09
N THR A 105 -1.77 -14.07 -12.15
CA THR A 105 -1.43 -12.64 -12.10
C THR A 105 -2.63 -11.84 -12.54
N PHE A 106 -3.01 -10.84 -11.74
CA PHE A 106 -3.98 -9.84 -12.12
C PHE A 106 -3.32 -8.83 -13.06
N ASP A 107 -3.85 -8.69 -14.27
CA ASP A 107 -3.40 -7.68 -15.22
C ASP A 107 -4.37 -6.51 -15.17
N ILE A 108 -3.92 -5.38 -14.63
CA ILE A 108 -4.74 -4.16 -14.54
C ILE A 108 -4.82 -3.43 -15.90
N GLY A 109 -4.07 -3.87 -16.90
CA GLY A 109 -3.99 -3.26 -18.22
C GLY A 109 -3.17 -1.98 -18.22
N VAL A 110 -3.65 -0.99 -18.99
CA VAL A 110 -3.00 0.32 -19.15
C VAL A 110 -3.82 1.38 -18.42
N LEU A 111 -3.21 2.06 -17.44
CA LEU A 111 -3.85 3.15 -16.70
C LEU A 111 -3.17 4.47 -17.01
N ASN A 112 -3.95 5.48 -17.40
CA ASN A 112 -3.46 6.86 -17.54
C ASN A 112 -3.69 7.62 -16.23
N LEU A 113 -2.62 8.13 -15.63
CA LEU A 113 -2.58 8.82 -14.34
C LEU A 113 -2.91 10.32 -14.43
N GLU A 114 -3.15 10.87 -15.62
CA GLU A 114 -3.68 12.23 -15.80
C GLU A 114 -5.08 12.37 -15.19
N THR A 115 -5.88 11.31 -15.26
CA THR A 115 -7.22 11.34 -14.66
C THR A 115 -7.13 11.47 -13.14
N ILE A 116 -8.17 12.05 -12.55
CA ILE A 116 -8.35 12.04 -11.11
C ILE A 116 -9.12 10.78 -10.73
N PHE A 117 -8.58 10.00 -9.80
CA PHE A 117 -9.26 8.80 -9.32
C PHE A 117 -10.14 9.13 -8.10
N PRO A 118 -11.31 8.48 -7.95
CA PRO A 118 -12.11 8.64 -6.74
C PRO A 118 -11.31 8.24 -5.50
N LYS A 119 -11.40 9.05 -4.43
CA LYS A 119 -10.66 8.85 -3.16
C LYS A 119 -9.13 8.85 -3.32
N GLU A 120 -8.61 9.52 -4.34
CA GLU A 120 -7.19 9.79 -4.45
C GLU A 120 -6.70 10.63 -3.26
N GLU A 121 -5.57 10.23 -2.69
CA GLU A 121 -4.96 10.82 -1.52
C GLU A 121 -3.63 11.49 -1.89
N ARG A 122 -2.96 12.12 -0.90
CA ARG A 122 -1.60 12.65 -1.04
C ARG A 122 -0.68 12.11 0.04
N GLU A 123 0.43 11.49 -0.35
CA GLU A 123 1.47 11.07 0.59
C GLU A 123 2.52 12.19 0.75
N MET A 124 2.55 12.80 1.93
CA MET A 124 3.51 13.86 2.25
C MET A 124 4.88 13.28 2.58
N ILE A 125 5.95 13.89 2.05
CA ILE A 125 7.31 13.62 2.51
C ILE A 125 7.50 14.30 3.87
N VAL A 126 7.19 13.61 4.96
CA VAL A 126 7.52 14.08 6.31
C VAL A 126 8.98 13.77 6.62
N THR A 127 9.77 14.79 6.89
CA THR A 127 11.12 14.60 7.44
C THR A 127 11.02 13.86 8.78
N ARG A 128 11.94 12.92 9.04
CA ARG A 128 11.96 12.07 10.26
C ARG A 128 11.79 12.84 11.57
N LYS A 129 12.11 14.14 11.58
CA LYS A 129 11.97 15.05 12.73
C LYS A 129 10.53 15.22 13.24
N ARG A 130 9.50 14.96 12.42
CA ARG A 130 8.08 15.08 12.84
C ARG A 130 7.46 13.79 13.42
N ARG A 131 7.99 12.61 13.09
CA ARG A 131 7.51 11.33 13.65
C ARG A 131 7.76 11.18 15.16
N GLY A 132 8.77 11.86 15.68
CA GLY A 132 9.06 11.88 17.12
C GLY A 132 8.13 12.77 17.96
N ARG A 133 7.33 13.64 17.33
CA ARG A 133 6.47 14.58 18.07
C ARG A 133 5.09 13.99 18.35
N THR A 134 4.47 13.37 17.35
CA THR A 134 3.17 12.70 17.54
C THR A 134 3.23 11.50 18.49
N ASN A 135 4.32 10.72 18.52
CA ASN A 135 4.44 9.60 19.46
C ASN A 135 4.59 10.05 20.94
N ALA A 136 5.05 11.27 21.19
CA ALA A 136 5.18 11.80 22.55
C ALA A 136 3.85 12.33 23.11
N ASP A 137 2.96 12.81 22.23
CA ASP A 137 1.65 13.35 22.64
C ASP A 137 0.63 12.23 22.94
N TYR A 138 0.78 11.04 22.35
CA TYR A 138 -0.04 9.85 22.64
C TYR A 138 0.41 9.05 23.88
N MET A 139 1.54 9.39 24.50
CA MET A 139 2.07 8.71 25.70
C MET A 139 1.84 9.49 27.00
N ASN A 140 1.15 10.65 26.95
CA ASN A 140 0.96 11.52 28.12
C ASN A 140 -0.51 11.75 28.45
N THR A 141 -1.32 10.69 28.42
CA THR A 141 -2.65 10.71 29.06
C THR A 141 -2.80 9.42 29.86
N ASP A 142 -3.03 9.59 31.17
CA ASP A 142 -3.30 8.61 32.23
C ASP A 142 -2.09 8.27 33.10
N ASP A 143 -1.90 9.03 34.19
CA ASP A 143 -2.32 8.51 35.50
C ASP A 143 -2.49 9.64 36.54
N SER A 144 -3.60 9.58 37.25
CA SER A 144 -3.97 10.46 38.36
C SER A 144 -3.87 9.66 39.65
N SER A 145 -3.32 10.29 40.72
CA SER A 145 -3.34 9.87 42.14
C SER A 145 -2.47 8.63 42.47
N GLU A 146 -1.67 8.54 43.54
CA GLU A 146 -1.82 9.02 44.92
C GLU A 146 -0.47 9.34 45.61
N GLU A 147 -0.60 9.97 46.79
CA GLU A 147 0.33 10.30 47.88
C GLU A 147 1.35 9.18 48.23
N GLU A 148 2.55 9.43 48.77
CA GLU A 148 2.95 9.94 50.11
C GLU A 148 4.51 10.10 50.02
N LEU A 149 5.28 10.93 50.73
CA LEU A 149 5.48 10.97 52.18
C LEU A 149 6.63 11.98 52.48
N ILE A 150 6.49 12.68 53.62
CA ILE A 150 7.46 13.52 54.39
C ILE A 150 7.66 14.97 53.93
#